data_AF-A0A1N7RVM3-F1
#
_entry.id   AF-A0A1N7RVM3-F1
#
_cell.length_a   1.000
_cell.length_b   1.000
_cell.length_c   1.000
_cell.angle_alpha   90.00
_cell.angle_beta   90.00
_cell.angle_gamma   90.00
#
_symmetry.space_group_name_H-M   'P 1'
#
loop_
_entity.id
_entity.type
_entity.pdbx_description
1 polymer ?
#
loop_
_entity_poly.entity_id
_entity_poly.type
_entity_poly.pdbx_seq_one_letter_code
_entity_poly.pdbx_strand_id
1 'polypeptide(L)' 'MSGERGVSESTFRGTKADGSRVEARVVDVFTFRNGKIAVKNAYRKDRPAF' A
#
# COMPACT_ATOMS: atom_id res chain seq x y z
N MET A 1 7.14 22.98 -2.04
CA MET A 1 6.88 21.65 -1.44
C MET A 1 7.99 20.73 -1.90
N SER A 2 8.81 20.17 -1.00
CA SER A 2 9.86 19.23 -1.41
C SER A 2 9.21 17.98 -2.03
N GLY A 3 9.43 17.75 -3.32
CA GLY A 3 8.89 16.62 -4.09
C GLY A 3 9.51 15.25 -3.72
N GLU A 4 10.18 15.17 -2.58
CA GLU A 4 10.86 13.98 -2.09
C GLU A 4 9.95 13.07 -1.26
N ARG A 5 8.71 13.49 -0.96
CA ARG A 5 7.71 12.69 -0.24
C ARG A 5 6.42 12.58 -1.02
N GLY A 6 5.79 11.40 -0.99
CA GLY A 6 4.47 11.18 -1.58
C GLY A 6 3.67 10.18 -0.77
N VAL A 7 2.35 10.22 -0.93
CA VAL A 7 1.42 9.29 -0.31
C VAL A 7 0.44 8.79 -1.38
N SER A 8 0.08 7.52 -1.34
CA SER A 8 -1.08 7.01 -2.07
C SER A 8 -1.99 6.20 -1.16
N GLU A 9 -3.29 6.34 -1.39
CA GLU A 9 -4.32 5.53 -0.74
C GLU A 9 -4.91 4.55 -1.75
N SER A 10 -5.18 3.32 -1.32
CA SER A 10 -5.80 2.31 -2.18
C SER A 10 -6.55 1.25 -1.39
N THR A 11 -7.33 0.43 -2.10
CA THR A 11 -7.92 -0.81 -1.56
C THR A 11 -7.30 -1.99 -2.28
N PHE A 12 -6.65 -2.88 -1.53
CA PHE A 12 -6.14 -4.15 -2.02
C PHE A 12 -7.22 -5.23 -1.91
N ARG A 13 -7.40 -6.01 -2.96
CA ARG A 13 -8.27 -7.20 -2.99
C ARG A 13 -7.51 -8.35 -3.63
N GLY A 14 -7.57 -9.52 -3.00
CA GLY A 14 -6.91 -10.72 -3.50
C GLY A 14 -7.63 -12.00 -3.09
N THR A 15 -7.22 -13.10 -3.72
CA THR A 15 -7.57 -14.46 -3.32
C THR A 15 -6.27 -15.17 -2.94
N LYS A 16 -6.21 -15.79 -1.76
CA LYS A 16 -5.07 -16.60 -1.35
C LYS A 16 -5.09 -17.96 -2.07
N ALA A 17 -3.97 -18.70 -2.00
CA ALA A 17 -3.88 -20.02 -2.62
C ALA A 17 -4.91 -21.03 -2.07
N ASP A 18 -5.35 -20.86 -0.82
CA ASP A 18 -6.40 -21.66 -0.17
C ASP A 18 -7.84 -21.25 -0.57
N GLY A 19 -7.99 -20.28 -1.49
CA GLY A 19 -9.29 -19.79 -1.94
C GLY A 19 -9.91 -18.70 -1.05
N SER A 20 -9.33 -18.40 0.12
CA SER A 20 -9.85 -17.36 1.00
C SER A 20 -9.66 -15.95 0.41
N ARG A 21 -10.61 -15.06 0.70
CA ARG A 21 -10.60 -13.66 0.22
C ARG A 21 -9.86 -12.78 1.21
N VAL A 22 -9.07 -11.86 0.68
CA VAL A 22 -8.42 -10.79 1.45
C VAL A 22 -8.82 -9.44 0.89
N GLU A 23 -9.18 -8.52 1.78
CA GLU A 23 -9.36 -7.11 1.47
C GLU A 23 -8.65 -6.26 2.52
N ALA A 24 -7.89 -5.26 2.08
CA ALA A 24 -7.21 -4.33 2.97
C ALA A 24 -7.30 -2.90 2.43
N ARG A 25 -7.42 -1.92 3.34
CA ARG A 25 -7.13 -0.52 3.01
C ARG A 25 -5.63 -0.31 3.17
N VAL A 26 -5.02 0.38 2.21
CA VAL A 26 -3.57 0.55 2.14
C VAL A 26 -3.24 2.04 2.06
N VAL A 27 -2.22 2.44 2.83
CA VAL A 27 -1.52 3.71 2.68
C VAL A 27 -0.06 3.39 2.38
N ASP A 28 0.42 3.88 1.24
CA ASP A 28 1.83 3.81 0.87
C ASP A 28 2.48 5.18 1.11
N VAL A 29 3.60 5.20 1.83
CA VAL A 29 4.43 6.40 2.03
C VAL A 29 5.72 6.25 1.23
N PHE A 30 5.92 7.17 0.29
CA PHE A 30 7.07 7.18 -0.62
C PHE A 30 8.12 8.19 -0.18
N THR A 31 9.38 7.81 -0.37
CA THR A 31 10.49 8.76 -0.44
C THR A 31 11.06 8.70 -1.84
N PHE A 32 11.15 9.84 -2.51
CA PHE A 32 11.70 9.94 -3.86
C PHE A 32 13.14 10.44 -3.83
N ARG A 33 13.96 9.93 -4.73
CA ARG A 33 15.32 10.42 -5.00
C ARG A 33 15.55 10.37 -6.50
N ASN A 34 15.96 11.49 -7.09
CA ASN A 34 16.18 11.62 -8.55
C ASN A 34 14.95 11.18 -9.38
N GLY A 35 13.75 11.59 -8.94
CA GLY A 35 12.48 11.26 -9.62
C GLY A 35 12.03 9.80 -9.52
N LYS A 36 12.74 8.95 -8.76
CA LYS A 36 12.40 7.54 -8.56
C LYS A 36 12.00 7.28 -7.11
N ILE A 37 11.18 6.26 -6.89
CA ILE A 37 10.87 5.77 -5.53
C ILE A 37 12.13 5.11 -4.96
N ALA A 38 12.73 5.74 -3.95
CA ALA A 38 13.85 5.18 -3.21
C ALA A 38 13.40 4.31 -2.03
N VAL A 39 12.27 4.68 -1.40
CA VAL A 39 11.66 3.92 -0.30
C VAL A 39 10.14 3.88 -0.49
N LYS A 40 9.54 2.72 -0.25
CA LYS A 40 8.09 2.52 -0.18
C LYS A 40 7.75 1.78 1.12
N ASN A 41 7.12 2.48 2.06
CA ASN A 41 6.55 1.85 3.25
C ASN A 41 5.05 1.64 3.04
N ALA A 42 4.61 0.39 3.06
CA ALA A 42 3.22 0.01 2.84
C ALA A 42 2.55 -0.38 4.17
N TYR A 43 1.55 0.39 4.58
CA TYR A 43 0.76 0.10 5.77
C TYR A 43 -0.60 -0.43 5.34
N ARG A 44 -0.97 -1.60 5.87
CA ARG A 44 -2.22 -2.29 5.53
C ARG A 44 -3.09 -2.42 6.76
N LYS A 45 -4.37 -2.09 6.61
CA LYS A 45 -5.42 -2.43 7.56
C LYS A 45 -6.28 -3.52 6.93
N ASP A 46 -6.01 -4.76 7.33
CA ASP A 46 -6.77 -5.92 6.90
C ASP A 46 -8.20 -5.83 7.41
N ARG A 47 -9.17 -6.15 6.55
CA ARG A 47 -10.55 -6.34 6.98
C ARG A 47 -10.70 -7.76 7.50
N PRO A 48 -11.29 -7.95 8.69
CA PRO A 48 -11.60 -9.29 9.20
C PRO A 48 -12.44 -10.07 8.20
N ALA A 49 -12.22 -11.37 8.11
CA ALA A 49 -13.18 -12.26 7.47
C ALA A 49 -14.48 -12.23 8.29
N PHE A 50 -15.61 -12.14 7.59
CA PHE A 50 -16.94 -12.32 8.16
C PHE A 50 -17.27 -13.82 8.24
#